data_AF-A0AAE0CL61-F1
#
_entry.id   AF-A0AAE0CL61-F1
#
_cell.length_a   1.000
_cell.length_b   1.000
_cell.length_c   1.000
_cell.angle_alpha   90.00
_cell.angle_beta   90.00
_cell.angle_gamma   90.00
#
_symmetry.space_group_name_H-M   'P 1'
#
loop_
_entity.id
_entity.type
_entity.pdbx_description
1 polymer ?
#
loop_
_entity_poly.entity_id
_entity_poly.type
_entity_poly.pdbx_seq_one_letter_code
_entity_poly.pdbx_strand_id
1 'polypeptide(L)'
;MVIYIWDTPLCFRKLNLLQAYHRLSGVNVLLPFAFHCTSMPIKASADKLAREIKQFGEPPVFPKKVEEQVVEQPTAEDASSSAPPDKFKGKKSKVAAKSGGQMYQWEIMRSVGISDSEISEFAPEKWLKYFPPLAVEDLKAFGLGCDWSLQR
;
A
#
# COMPACT_ATOMS: atom_id res chain seq x y z
N MET A 1 2.31 -1.52 -11.49
CA MET A 1 2.60 -0.14 -11.05
C MET A 1 2.78 -0.14 -9.53
N VAL A 2 4.04 -0.10 -9.07
CA VAL A 2 4.50 0.42 -7.76
C VAL A 2 3.46 0.43 -6.60
N ILE A 3 3.33 -0.67 -5.87
CA ILE A 3 2.60 -0.69 -4.58
C ILE A 3 3.47 -0.16 -3.41
N TYR A 4 4.79 -0.14 -3.59
CA TYR A 4 5.78 0.13 -2.52
C TYR A 4 6.01 1.60 -2.22
N ILE A 5 5.43 2.50 -3.03
CA ILE A 5 5.73 3.93 -2.97
C ILE A 5 4.43 4.72 -3.07
N TRP A 6 3.74 4.83 -1.93
CA TRP A 6 2.66 5.79 -1.70
C TRP A 6 3.17 7.24 -1.63
N ASP A 7 4.48 7.41 -1.50
CA ASP A 7 5.19 8.64 -1.81
C ASP A 7 5.16 8.88 -3.33
N THR A 8 4.36 9.85 -3.78
CA THR A 8 4.23 10.14 -5.22
C THR A 8 5.61 10.38 -5.86
N PRO A 9 5.90 9.90 -7.08
CA PRO A 9 7.24 10.03 -7.69
C PRO A 9 7.74 11.49 -7.83
N LEU A 10 6.83 12.46 -7.68
CA LEU A 10 7.12 13.88 -7.48
C LEU A 10 8.10 14.16 -6.31
N CYS A 11 8.14 13.37 -5.24
CA CYS A 11 9.09 13.57 -4.14
C CYS A 11 10.52 13.22 -4.59
N PHE A 12 10.73 12.06 -5.22
CA PHE A 12 12.01 11.68 -5.80
C PHE A 12 12.45 12.61 -6.93
N ARG A 13 11.51 13.12 -7.75
CA ARG A 13 11.80 14.16 -8.76
C ARG A 13 12.42 15.40 -8.12
N LYS A 14 11.85 15.90 -7.01
CA LYS A 14 12.39 17.06 -6.26
C LYS A 14 13.76 16.74 -5.65
N LEU A 15 13.89 15.58 -5.02
CA LEU A 15 15.09 15.11 -4.35
C LEU A 15 16.28 14.98 -5.32
N ASN A 16 16.07 14.34 -6.47
CA ASN A 16 17.09 14.16 -7.50
C ASN A 16 17.49 15.49 -8.16
N LEU A 17 16.53 16.40 -8.39
CA LEU A 17 16.81 17.73 -8.93
C LEU A 17 17.65 18.59 -7.96
N LEU A 18 17.32 18.56 -6.66
CA LEU A 18 18.11 19.25 -5.64
C LEU A 18 19.53 18.65 -5.53
N GLN A 19 19.64 17.32 -5.58
CA GLN A 19 20.94 16.63 -5.57
C GLN A 19 21.80 17.03 -6.78
N ALA A 20 21.21 17.10 -7.98
CA ALA A 20 21.89 17.56 -9.19
C ALA A 20 22.31 19.03 -9.09
N TYR A 21 21.43 19.92 -8.61
CA TYR A 21 21.73 21.35 -8.41
C TYR A 21 22.90 21.59 -7.45
N HIS A 22 22.94 20.88 -6.31
CA HIS A 22 24.03 21.02 -5.36
C HIS A 22 25.35 20.41 -5.87
N ARG A 23 25.31 19.31 -6.64
CA ARG A 23 26.48 18.78 -7.36
C ARG A 23 27.04 19.77 -8.38
N LEU A 24 26.18 20.43 -9.17
CA LEU A 24 26.58 21.49 -10.10
C LEU A 24 27.13 22.73 -9.37
N SER A 25 26.67 22.99 -8.16
CA SER A 25 27.21 24.02 -7.25
C SER A 25 28.55 23.62 -6.58
N GLY A 26 29.17 22.50 -6.97
CA GLY A 26 30.44 22.03 -6.40
C GLY A 26 30.34 21.39 -5.00
N VAL A 27 29.13 21.18 -4.47
CA VAL A 27 28.92 20.56 -3.16
C VAL A 27 28.91 19.03 -3.31
N ASN A 28 29.62 18.32 -2.43
CA ASN A 28 29.51 16.87 -2.36
C ASN A 28 28.17 16.46 -1.71
N VAL A 29 27.32 15.72 -2.44
CA VAL A 29 25.97 15.35 -2.00
C VAL A 29 25.81 13.83 -1.93
N LEU A 30 25.87 13.30 -0.71
CA LEU A 30 25.44 11.95 -0.38
C LEU A 30 23.91 11.92 -0.24
N LEU A 31 23.27 10.90 -0.84
CA LEU A 31 21.84 10.65 -0.66
C LEU A 31 21.65 9.20 -0.14
N PRO A 32 21.48 9.02 1.18
CA PRO A 32 21.19 7.71 1.76
C PRO A 32 19.73 7.32 1.49
N PHE A 33 19.47 6.01 1.40
CA PHE A 33 18.14 5.46 1.22
C PHE A 33 17.95 4.17 2.03
N ALA A 34 16.75 3.96 2.59
CA ALA A 34 16.41 2.80 3.40
C ALA A 34 14.90 2.51 3.35
N PHE A 35 14.51 1.26 3.53
CA PHE A 35 13.09 0.86 3.55
C PHE A 35 12.52 0.83 4.97
N HIS A 36 11.35 1.46 5.15
CA HIS A 36 10.63 1.39 6.42
C HIS A 36 9.77 0.11 6.52
N CYS A 37 10.40 -0.96 7.02
CA CYS A 37 9.78 -2.28 7.15
C CYS A 37 8.95 -2.47 8.45
N THR A 38 9.13 -1.61 9.45
CA THR A 38 8.55 -1.78 10.80
C THR A 38 7.14 -1.18 10.93
N SER A 39 6.23 -1.55 10.02
CA SER A 39 4.90 -0.94 9.91
C SER A 39 3.74 -1.95 9.96
N MET A 40 2.64 -1.57 10.65
CA MET A 40 1.43 -2.40 10.74
C MET A 40 0.77 -2.74 9.39
N PRO A 41 0.79 -1.90 8.33
CA PRO A 41 0.20 -2.24 7.02
C PRO A 41 0.72 -3.52 6.39
N ILE A 42 2.02 -3.85 6.53
CA ILE A 42 2.59 -5.09 5.99
C ILE A 42 1.93 -6.30 6.67
N LYS A 43 1.92 -6.29 8.02
CA LYS A 43 1.25 -7.34 8.79
C LYS A 43 -0.25 -7.40 8.50
N ALA A 44 -0.96 -6.28 8.46
CA ALA A 44 -2.40 -6.25 8.18
C ALA A 44 -2.74 -6.80 6.78
N SER A 45 -1.85 -6.64 5.80
CA SER A 45 -2.00 -7.21 4.46
C SER A 45 -1.79 -8.72 4.46
N ALA A 46 -0.75 -9.22 5.12
CA ALA A 46 -0.51 -10.66 5.30
C ALA A 46 -1.62 -11.33 6.14
N ASP A 47 -2.08 -10.70 7.21
CA ASP A 47 -3.21 -11.17 8.05
C ASP A 47 -4.54 -11.13 7.28
N LYS A 48 -4.70 -10.30 6.24
CA LYS A 48 -5.83 -10.34 5.30
C LYS A 48 -5.69 -11.53 4.33
N LEU A 49 -4.52 -11.70 3.73
CA LEU A 49 -4.23 -12.80 2.81
C LEU A 49 -4.41 -14.18 3.46
N ALA A 50 -3.91 -14.37 4.69
CA ALA A 50 -4.08 -15.61 5.45
C ALA A 50 -5.55 -15.95 5.76
N ARG A 51 -6.42 -14.94 5.90
CA ARG A 51 -7.87 -15.14 6.05
C ARG A 51 -8.54 -15.48 4.71
N GLU A 52 -8.12 -14.84 3.62
CA GLU A 52 -8.59 -15.17 2.26
C GLU A 52 -8.24 -16.62 1.90
N ILE A 53 -6.98 -17.05 2.12
CA ILE A 53 -6.53 -18.44 1.91
C ILE A 53 -7.38 -19.42 2.74
N LYS A 54 -7.58 -19.15 4.04
CA LYS A 54 -8.39 -20.00 4.92
C LYS A 54 -9.87 -20.09 4.51
N GLN A 55 -10.40 -19.10 3.79
CA GLN A 55 -11.81 -19.03 3.40
C GLN A 55 -12.08 -19.55 1.98
N PHE A 56 -11.12 -19.41 1.05
CA PHE A 56 -11.32 -19.76 -0.37
C PHE A 56 -10.42 -20.91 -0.86
N GLY A 57 -9.43 -21.34 -0.08
CA GLY A 57 -8.54 -22.47 -0.41
C GLY A 57 -7.46 -22.15 -1.45
N GLU A 58 -6.81 -23.19 -1.95
CA GLU A 58 -5.81 -23.14 -3.03
C GLU A 58 -6.28 -24.00 -4.21
N PRO A 59 -6.45 -23.45 -5.44
CA PRO A 59 -6.46 -22.03 -5.78
C PRO A 59 -7.78 -21.34 -5.38
N PRO A 60 -7.75 -20.10 -4.87
CA PRO A 60 -8.95 -19.43 -4.36
C PRO A 60 -9.89 -18.96 -5.49
N VAL A 61 -11.04 -19.61 -5.62
CA VAL A 61 -12.11 -19.17 -6.53
C VAL A 61 -12.92 -18.04 -5.88
N PHE A 62 -12.43 -16.81 -5.99
CA PHE A 62 -13.18 -15.63 -5.57
C PHE A 62 -14.48 -15.50 -6.38
N PRO A 63 -15.63 -15.25 -5.74
CA PRO A 63 -16.87 -14.99 -6.46
C PRO A 63 -16.73 -13.66 -7.23
N LYS A 64 -16.68 -13.74 -8.57
CA LYS A 64 -16.66 -12.55 -9.43
C LYS A 64 -17.93 -11.73 -9.18
N LYS A 65 -17.81 -10.63 -8.43
CA LYS A 65 -18.90 -9.67 -8.30
C LYS A 65 -19.00 -8.86 -9.58
N VAL A 66 -19.88 -9.31 -10.48
CA VAL A 66 -20.43 -8.50 -11.58
C VAL A 66 -21.08 -7.25 -10.97
N GLU A 67 -21.05 -6.14 -11.70
CA GLU A 67 -21.45 -4.82 -11.21
C GLU A 67 -22.97 -4.72 -10.95
N GLU A 68 -23.41 -5.07 -9.74
CA GLU A 68 -24.78 -4.81 -9.30
C GLU A 68 -24.87 -4.40 -7.81
N GLN A 69 -25.91 -3.64 -7.49
CA GLN A 69 -26.03 -2.77 -6.31
C GLN A 69 -26.85 -3.40 -5.17
N VAL A 70 -26.94 -2.70 -4.02
CA VAL A 70 -27.79 -3.00 -2.83
C VAL A 70 -27.41 -4.37 -2.16
N VAL A 71 -27.69 -4.70 -0.89
CA VAL A 71 -28.47 -4.06 0.19
C VAL A 71 -27.64 -3.96 1.49
N GLU A 72 -27.86 -2.88 2.24
CA GLU A 72 -27.42 -2.66 3.64
C GLU A 72 -28.65 -2.77 4.55
N GLN A 73 -28.59 -3.52 5.67
CA GLN A 73 -29.44 -3.34 6.87
C GLN A 73 -28.93 -4.14 8.11
N PRO A 74 -29.35 -3.81 9.36
CA PRO A 74 -28.60 -4.14 10.58
C PRO A 74 -29.43 -4.78 11.73
N THR A 75 -28.82 -4.87 12.92
CA THR A 75 -29.47 -4.99 14.25
C THR A 75 -28.75 -4.01 15.20
N ALA A 76 -29.36 -2.92 15.70
CA ALA A 76 -30.42 -2.81 16.72
C ALA A 76 -29.92 -3.16 18.15
N GLU A 77 -30.16 -2.40 19.22
CA GLU A 77 -30.75 -1.05 19.44
C GLU A 77 -30.14 -0.47 20.77
N ASP A 78 -30.27 0.80 21.17
CA ASP A 78 -31.43 1.37 21.91
C ASP A 78 -31.33 2.93 22.09
N ALA A 79 -32.41 3.55 22.59
CA ALA A 79 -32.73 4.94 22.96
C ALA A 79 -31.59 5.83 23.60
N SER A 80 -31.57 7.18 23.52
CA SER A 80 -32.31 8.26 22.78
C SER A 80 -31.52 9.60 23.00
N SER A 81 -31.93 10.87 22.89
CA SER A 81 -33.21 11.60 22.63
C SER A 81 -32.98 13.07 22.19
N SER A 82 -34.01 13.71 21.63
CA SER A 82 -34.25 15.18 21.51
C SER A 82 -33.30 16.07 20.65
N ALA A 83 -33.90 16.99 19.88
CA ALA A 83 -33.28 17.96 18.95
C ALA A 83 -33.12 19.37 19.62
N PRO A 84 -32.63 20.47 18.97
CA PRO A 84 -32.25 20.70 17.56
C PRO A 84 -30.79 21.25 17.38
N PRO A 85 -30.30 21.58 16.15
CA PRO A 85 -28.87 21.62 15.86
C PRO A 85 -28.19 23.01 15.93
N ASP A 86 -26.90 23.02 16.29
CA ASP A 86 -25.93 24.10 16.00
C ASP A 86 -24.49 23.53 15.84
N LYS A 87 -23.63 24.31 15.19
CA LYS A 87 -22.16 24.19 15.04
C LYS A 87 -21.64 23.05 14.15
N PHE A 88 -21.45 23.44 12.88
CA PHE A 88 -20.53 22.85 11.90
C PHE A 88 -19.28 22.23 12.54
N LYS A 89 -19.16 20.90 12.47
CA LYS A 89 -18.07 20.12 13.09
C LYS A 89 -17.45 19.19 12.06
N GLY A 90 -16.42 19.67 11.36
CA GLY A 90 -15.86 19.03 10.17
C GLY A 90 -15.30 17.63 10.41
N LYS A 91 -16.08 16.58 10.10
CA LYS A 91 -15.65 15.18 10.23
C LYS A 91 -16.49 14.22 9.35
N LYS A 92 -15.96 13.82 8.19
CA LYS A 92 -16.17 12.50 7.52
C LYS A 92 -15.44 12.33 6.17
N SER A 93 -14.97 13.40 5.53
CA SER A 93 -14.39 13.40 4.17
C SER A 93 -13.21 12.45 3.92
N LYS A 94 -12.49 12.02 4.96
CA LYS A 94 -11.35 11.09 4.85
C LYS A 94 -11.72 9.60 4.94
N VAL A 95 -12.99 9.26 5.23
CA VAL A 95 -13.46 7.87 5.27
C VAL A 95 -13.99 7.42 3.91
N ALA A 96 -14.76 8.27 3.22
CA ALA A 96 -15.32 7.98 1.89
C ALA A 96 -14.23 7.61 0.85
N ALA A 97 -13.06 8.26 0.92
CA ALA A 97 -11.92 7.99 0.03
C ALA A 97 -11.28 6.59 0.21
N LYS A 98 -11.69 5.81 1.21
CA LYS A 98 -11.33 4.38 1.34
C LYS A 98 -12.40 3.41 0.81
N SER A 99 -13.48 3.94 0.24
CA SER A 99 -14.56 3.14 -0.38
C SER A 99 -14.34 2.86 -1.88
N GLY A 100 -13.07 2.76 -2.31
CA GLY A 100 -12.75 1.95 -3.49
C GLY A 100 -13.20 0.51 -3.23
N GLY A 101 -13.58 -0.22 -4.28
CA GLY A 101 -14.19 -1.56 -4.15
C GLY A 101 -13.37 -2.53 -3.29
N GLN A 102 -14.06 -3.48 -2.66
CA GLN A 102 -13.47 -4.52 -1.78
C GLN A 102 -12.61 -5.52 -2.59
N MET A 103 -11.47 -5.07 -3.10
CA MET A 103 -10.49 -5.91 -3.77
C MET A 103 -9.87 -6.90 -2.78
N TYR A 104 -9.78 -8.16 -3.20
CA TYR A 104 -9.11 -9.20 -2.44
C TYR A 104 -7.59 -8.95 -2.45
N GLN A 105 -6.90 -9.30 -1.37
CA GLN A 105 -5.46 -9.09 -1.25
C GLN A 105 -4.73 -9.95 -2.28
N TRP A 106 -5.24 -11.15 -2.52
CA TRP A 106 -4.81 -12.03 -3.61
C TRP A 106 -4.90 -11.36 -4.99
N GLU A 107 -6.03 -10.72 -5.30
CA GLU A 107 -6.24 -10.06 -6.60
C GLU A 107 -5.29 -8.87 -6.79
N ILE A 108 -5.04 -8.09 -5.72
CA ILE A 108 -4.03 -7.03 -5.71
C ILE A 108 -2.63 -7.62 -6.00
N MET A 109 -2.25 -8.73 -5.35
CA MET A 109 -0.94 -9.36 -5.56
C MET A 109 -0.79 -9.98 -6.96
N ARG A 110 -1.87 -10.55 -7.51
CA ARG A 110 -1.91 -10.99 -8.91
C ARG A 110 -1.76 -9.80 -9.89
N SER A 111 -2.31 -8.63 -9.56
CA SER A 111 -2.14 -7.40 -10.37
C SER A 111 -0.69 -6.84 -10.35
N VAL A 112 0.14 -7.25 -9.38
CA VAL A 112 1.58 -6.97 -9.34
C VAL A 112 2.37 -7.91 -10.26
N GLY A 113 1.79 -9.04 -10.68
CA GLY A 113 2.46 -10.08 -11.46
C GLY A 113 3.03 -11.24 -10.63
N ILE A 114 2.69 -11.32 -9.34
CA ILE A 114 3.08 -12.43 -8.47
C ILE A 114 2.26 -13.67 -8.85
N SER A 115 2.90 -14.84 -8.94
CA SER A 115 2.24 -16.09 -9.34
C SER A 115 1.36 -16.66 -8.21
N ASP A 116 0.23 -17.28 -8.55
CA ASP A 116 -0.75 -17.79 -7.57
C ASP A 116 -0.11 -18.75 -6.52
N SER A 117 0.86 -19.59 -6.92
CA SER A 117 1.63 -20.46 -6.02
C SER A 117 2.58 -19.70 -5.09
N GLU A 118 3.09 -18.55 -5.52
CA GLU A 118 3.97 -17.72 -4.70
C GLU A 118 3.18 -16.90 -3.66
N ILE A 119 1.92 -16.56 -3.97
CA ILE A 119 1.01 -15.78 -3.11
C ILE A 119 0.59 -16.57 -1.86
N SER A 120 0.40 -17.90 -1.91
CA SER A 120 0.03 -18.64 -0.69
C SER A 120 1.15 -18.75 0.35
N GLU A 121 2.40 -18.84 -0.10
CA GLU A 121 3.60 -18.77 0.75
C GLU A 121 3.86 -17.38 1.38
N PHE A 122 3.06 -16.36 1.09
CA PHE A 122 3.43 -14.95 1.27
C PHE A 122 3.22 -14.40 2.69
N ALA A 123 3.78 -15.13 3.66
CA ALA A 123 3.89 -14.77 5.08
C ALA A 123 4.61 -13.43 5.30
N PRO A 124 4.44 -12.75 6.46
CA PRO A 124 5.00 -11.42 6.73
C PRO A 124 6.52 -11.28 6.47
N GLU A 125 7.30 -12.35 6.66
CA GLU A 125 8.74 -12.36 6.39
C GLU A 125 9.08 -12.34 4.89
N LYS A 126 8.24 -12.94 4.03
CA LYS A 126 8.46 -12.97 2.57
C LYS A 126 8.34 -11.55 1.98
N TRP A 127 7.43 -10.72 2.51
CA TRP A 127 7.34 -9.29 2.18
C TRP A 127 8.66 -8.54 2.39
N LEU A 128 9.40 -8.85 3.46
CA LEU A 128 10.66 -8.17 3.80
C LEU A 128 11.85 -8.61 2.93
N LYS A 129 11.73 -9.74 2.22
CA LYS A 129 12.78 -10.29 1.34
C LYS A 129 12.49 -10.01 -0.13
N TYR A 130 11.22 -10.03 -0.53
CA TYR A 130 10.79 -9.92 -1.93
C TYR A 130 10.72 -8.48 -2.44
N PHE A 131 10.15 -7.55 -1.66
CA PHE A 131 9.87 -6.19 -2.17
C PHE A 131 11.04 -5.19 -2.09
N PRO A 132 11.92 -5.20 -1.08
CA PRO A 132 13.10 -4.33 -1.05
C PRO A 132 14.00 -4.40 -2.30
N PRO A 133 14.41 -5.58 -2.84
CA PRO A 133 15.25 -5.62 -4.04
C PRO A 133 14.54 -5.06 -5.28
N LEU A 134 13.26 -5.42 -5.49
CA LEU A 134 12.45 -4.89 -6.59
C LEU A 134 12.31 -3.36 -6.53
N ALA A 135 12.12 -2.80 -5.33
CA ALA A 135 12.06 -1.35 -5.15
C ALA A 135 13.42 -0.66 -5.38
N VAL A 136 14.55 -1.33 -5.13
CA VAL A 136 15.88 -0.83 -5.51
C VAL A 136 16.04 -0.84 -7.05
N GLU A 137 15.52 -1.85 -7.74
CA GLU A 137 15.54 -1.91 -9.21
C GLU A 137 14.68 -0.80 -9.84
N ASP A 138 13.43 -0.61 -9.35
CA ASP A 138 12.56 0.51 -9.74
C ASP A 138 13.25 1.88 -9.55
N LEU A 139 13.91 2.10 -8.42
CA LEU A 139 14.58 3.38 -8.11
C LEU A 139 15.88 3.59 -8.90
N LYS A 140 16.58 2.51 -9.27
CA LYS A 140 17.72 2.55 -10.22
C LYS A 140 17.23 2.86 -11.63
N ALA A 141 16.14 2.24 -12.08
CA ALA A 141 15.53 2.52 -13.39
C ALA A 141 14.96 3.94 -13.49
N PHE A 142 14.47 4.50 -12.38
CA PHE A 142 14.09 5.91 -12.25
C PHE A 142 15.29 6.88 -12.29
N GLY A 143 16.53 6.38 -12.18
CA GLY A 143 17.75 7.20 -12.20
C GLY A 143 17.97 8.02 -10.92
N LEU A 144 17.53 7.53 -9.76
CA LEU A 144 17.77 8.21 -8.48
C LEU A 144 19.25 8.10 -8.07
N GLY A 145 19.90 9.24 -7.84
CA GLY A 145 21.33 9.32 -7.50
C GLY A 145 21.71 8.87 -6.08
N CYS A 146 21.02 7.89 -5.51
CA CYS A 146 21.28 7.30 -4.19
C CYS A 146 22.57 6.48 -4.15
N ASP A 147 23.16 6.42 -2.96
CA ASP A 147 24.24 5.48 -2.67
C ASP A 147 23.68 4.16 -2.12
N TRP A 148 23.66 3.14 -2.97
CA TRP A 148 23.19 1.80 -2.64
C TRP A 148 24.16 1.00 -1.76
N SER A 149 25.41 1.45 -1.57
CA SER A 149 26.40 0.73 -0.76
C SER A 149 26.12 0.79 0.76
N LEU A 150 25.30 1.77 1.16
CA LEU A 150 24.77 1.96 2.51
C LEU A 150 23.66 0.96 2.87
N GLN A 151 23.17 0.20 1.88
CA GLN A 151 22.03 -0.71 2.02
C GLN A 151 22.54 -2.17 2.01
N ARG A 152 22.93 -2.65 3.19
CA ARG A 152 23.37 -4.03 3.47
C ARG A 152 22.35 -4.76 4.34
#